data_AF-A0AAJ2H1T8-F1
#
_entry.id   AF-A0AAJ2H1T8-F1
#
_cell.length_a   1.000
_cell.length_b   1.000
_cell.length_c   1.000
_cell.angle_alpha   90.00
_cell.angle_beta   90.00
_cell.angle_gamma   90.00
#
_symmetry.space_group_name_H-M   'P 1'
#
loop_
_entity.id
_entity.type
_entity.pdbx_description
1 polymer ?
#
loop_
_entity_poly.entity_id
_entity_poly.type
_entity_poly.pdbx_seq_one_letter_code
_entity_poly.pdbx_strand_id
1 'polypeptide(L)'
;VRVHSHYDDVTTFIHEVIHSFAHHSDKSTFLIFKHHPMDRGYRNYRSMIDTLINQLGIEERVYYVCDVHLPTLIEHSLGMVTINSTTGLQSLYRHKPVKAMGTAIY
;
A
#
# COMPACT_ATOMS: atom_id res chain seq x y z
N VAL A 1 -10.97 -1.83 9.18
CA VAL A 1 -11.68 -2.04 7.90
C VAL A 1 -12.82 -3.00 8.20
N ARG A 2 -14.10 -2.62 7.99
CA ARG A 2 -15.23 -3.47 8.42
C ARG A 2 -16.40 -3.58 7.44
N VAL A 3 -16.39 -2.81 6.36
CA VAL A 3 -17.42 -2.88 5.32
C VAL A 3 -16.68 -2.90 3.98
N HIS A 4 -16.99 -3.89 3.13
CA HIS A 4 -16.44 -4.09 1.77
C HIS A 4 -15.00 -4.64 1.66
N SER A 5 -14.56 -5.50 2.58
CA SER A 5 -13.25 -6.17 2.51
C SER A 5 -13.24 -7.45 3.35
N HIS A 6 -12.49 -8.46 2.91
CA HIS A 6 -12.23 -9.70 3.67
C HIS A 6 -11.13 -9.52 4.73
N TYR A 7 -10.38 -8.42 4.71
CA TYR A 7 -9.42 -8.10 5.76
C TYR A 7 -10.12 -7.60 7.02
N ASP A 8 -9.89 -8.30 8.13
CA ASP A 8 -10.28 -7.87 9.47
C ASP A 8 -9.51 -6.61 9.91
N ASP A 9 -8.28 -6.46 9.41
CA ASP A 9 -7.43 -5.33 9.73
C ASP A 9 -6.49 -4.91 8.59
N VAL A 10 -6.11 -3.62 8.57
CA VAL A 10 -5.17 -3.06 7.59
C VAL A 10 -3.80 -3.74 7.70
N THR A 11 -3.42 -4.22 8.90
CA THR A 11 -2.17 -4.95 9.09
C THR A 11 -2.12 -6.23 8.26
N THR A 12 -3.21 -7.00 8.19
CA THR A 12 -3.28 -8.22 7.35
C THR A 12 -3.05 -7.90 5.88
N PHE A 13 -3.65 -6.81 5.39
CA PHE A 13 -3.40 -6.32 4.03
C PHE A 13 -1.94 -5.94 3.81
N ILE A 14 -1.32 -5.20 4.75
CA ILE A 14 0.10 -4.81 4.67
C ILE A 14 0.99 -6.06 4.62
N HIS A 15 0.73 -7.05 5.49
CA HIS A 15 1.46 -8.32 5.53
C HIS A 15 1.40 -9.04 4.18
N GLU A 16 0.21 -9.23 3.63
CA GLU A 16 0.04 -9.92 2.35
C GLU A 16 0.76 -9.20 1.20
N VAL A 17 0.65 -7.88 1.14
CA VAL A 17 1.32 -7.07 0.10
C VAL A 17 2.83 -7.16 0.24
N ILE A 18 3.39 -7.04 1.45
CA ILE A 18 4.85 -7.12 1.66
C ILE A 18 5.37 -8.51 1.30
N HIS A 19 4.70 -9.58 1.73
CA HIS A 19 5.11 -10.95 1.38
C HIS A 19 5.03 -11.18 -0.12
N SER A 20 3.93 -10.79 -0.77
CA SER A 20 3.79 -10.93 -2.22
C SER A 20 4.88 -10.14 -2.95
N PHE A 21 5.17 -8.91 -2.53
CA PHE A 21 6.20 -8.06 -3.12
C PHE A 21 7.60 -8.67 -2.99
N ALA A 22 7.95 -9.19 -1.80
CA ALA A 22 9.23 -9.82 -1.56
C ALA A 22 9.51 -10.99 -2.51
N HIS A 23 8.49 -11.80 -2.81
CA HIS A 23 8.62 -13.02 -3.63
C HIS A 23 8.55 -12.77 -5.14
N HIS A 24 7.83 -11.74 -5.59
CA HIS A 24 7.49 -11.59 -7.02
C HIS A 24 7.99 -10.30 -7.67
N SER A 25 8.51 -9.32 -6.91
CA SER A 25 8.99 -8.07 -7.49
C SER A 25 10.39 -8.17 -8.07
N ASP A 26 10.64 -7.38 -9.13
CA ASP A 26 12.00 -7.15 -9.61
C ASP A 26 12.82 -6.36 -8.59
N LYS A 27 14.14 -6.57 -8.59
CA LYS A 27 15.07 -5.90 -7.66
C LYS A 27 15.08 -4.38 -7.81
N SER A 28 14.71 -3.85 -8.98
CA SER A 28 14.63 -2.42 -9.26
C SER A 28 13.27 -1.79 -8.92
N THR A 29 12.31 -2.56 -8.43
CA THR A 29 10.99 -2.05 -8.03
C THR A 29 11.00 -1.63 -6.56
N PHE A 30 10.22 -0.59 -6.26
CA PHE A 30 10.01 -0.07 -4.91
C PHE A 30 8.55 -0.17 -4.51
N LEU A 31 8.28 -0.42 -3.23
CA LEU A 31 6.96 -0.45 -2.63
C LEU A 31 6.80 0.74 -1.68
N ILE A 32 5.75 1.53 -1.88
CA ILE A 32 5.48 2.71 -1.05
C ILE A 32 4.12 2.56 -0.37
N PHE A 33 4.13 2.48 0.95
CA PHE A 33 2.92 2.56 1.77
C PHE A 33 2.66 4.02 2.15
N LYS A 34 1.54 4.55 1.66
CA LYS A 34 1.03 5.86 2.09
C LYS A 34 0.17 5.68 3.33
N HIS A 35 0.52 6.38 4.41
CA HIS A 35 -0.34 6.45 5.59
C HIS A 35 -1.59 7.30 5.34
N HIS A 36 -2.74 6.82 5.83
CA HIS A 36 -4.00 7.55 5.71
C HIS A 36 -4.05 8.67 6.77
N PRO A 37 -4.40 9.93 6.41
CA PRO A 37 -4.40 11.04 7.36
C PRO A 37 -5.29 10.83 8.59
N MET A 38 -6.40 10.09 8.45
CA MET A 38 -7.31 9.78 9.57
C MET A 38 -6.78 8.70 10.52
N ASP A 39 -5.81 7.88 10.10
CA ASP A 39 -5.18 6.89 10.98
C ASP A 39 -4.09 7.53 11.86
N ARG A 40 -3.73 8.79 11.55
CA ARG A 40 -2.68 9.55 12.21
C ARG A 40 -3.05 9.78 13.68
N GLY A 41 -2.28 9.16 14.58
CA GLY A 41 -2.48 9.25 16.03
C GLY A 41 -3.10 8.00 16.67
N TYR A 42 -3.69 7.10 15.87
CA TYR A 42 -4.31 5.88 16.37
C TYR A 42 -3.50 4.63 16.04
N ARG A 43 -2.75 4.65 14.93
CA ARG A 43 -2.04 3.46 14.44
C ARG A 43 -0.68 3.83 13.88
N ASN A 44 0.36 3.17 14.38
CA ASN A 44 1.71 3.28 13.87
C ASN A 44 2.13 1.94 13.24
N TYR A 45 1.98 1.82 11.92
CA TYR A 45 2.38 0.62 11.19
C TYR A 45 3.90 0.53 10.96
N ARG A 46 4.67 1.59 11.25
CA ARG A 46 6.11 1.65 10.96
C ARG A 46 6.88 0.50 11.61
N SER A 47 6.72 0.30 12.92
CA SER A 47 7.45 -0.76 13.65
C SER A 47 7.18 -2.16 13.08
N MET A 48 5.93 -2.44 12.74
CA MET A 48 5.52 -3.72 12.13
C MET A 48 6.10 -3.88 10.71
N ILE A 49 6.01 -2.83 9.88
CA ILE A 49 6.57 -2.83 8.53
C ILE A 49 8.09 -3.03 8.60
N ASP A 50 8.79 -2.24 9.43
CA ASP A 50 10.24 -2.30 9.60
C ASP A 50 10.68 -3.71 10.04
N THR A 51 9.98 -4.32 11.00
CA THR A 51 10.26 -5.70 11.42
C THR A 51 10.12 -6.67 10.24
N LEU A 52 9.04 -6.57 9.47
CA LEU A 52 8.74 -7.50 8.39
C LEU A 52 9.71 -7.36 7.20
N ILE A 53 10.04 -6.13 6.81
CA ILE A 53 10.94 -5.89 5.66
C ILE A 53 12.37 -6.31 5.98
N ASN A 54 12.84 -6.13 7.23
CA ASN A 54 14.16 -6.61 7.67
C ASN A 54 14.21 -8.15 7.69
N GLN A 55 13.15 -8.82 8.15
CA GLN A 55 13.08 -10.29 8.11
C GLN A 55 13.13 -10.85 6.68
N LEU A 56 12.64 -10.09 5.71
CA LEU A 56 12.59 -10.47 4.30
C LEU A 56 13.78 -9.93 3.48
N GLY A 57 14.65 -9.11 4.07
CA GLY A 57 15.82 -8.52 3.38
C GLY A 57 15.45 -7.56 2.25
N ILE A 58 14.39 -6.77 2.41
CA ILE A 58 13.88 -5.83 1.39
C ILE A 58 13.72 -4.39 1.91
N GLU A 59 14.34 -4.07 3.04
CA GLU A 59 14.27 -2.77 3.72
C GLU A 59 14.63 -1.59 2.82
N GLU A 60 15.60 -1.77 1.92
CA GLU A 60 16.03 -0.75 0.94
C GLU A 60 15.00 -0.46 -0.15
N ARG A 61 13.93 -1.27 -0.26
CA ARG A 61 12.93 -1.18 -1.33
C ARG A 61 11.53 -0.84 -0.84
N VAL A 62 11.33 -0.69 0.47
CA VAL A 62 10.00 -0.43 1.05
C VAL A 62 10.01 0.86 1.84
N TYR A 63 9.17 1.81 1.44
CA TYR A 63 9.03 3.10 2.12
C TYR A 63 7.65 3.26 2.73
N TYR A 64 7.61 3.71 3.98
CA TYR A 64 6.39 4.12 4.65
C TYR A 64 6.39 5.64 4.83
N VAL A 65 5.47 6.32 4.13
CA VAL A 65 5.43 7.78 4.00
C VAL A 65 4.14 8.37 4.56
N CYS A 66 4.27 9.53 5.21
CA CYS A 66 3.17 10.36 5.69
C CYS A 66 3.17 11.68 4.91
N ASP A 67 2.01 12.30 4.71
CA ASP A 67 1.87 13.67 4.17
C ASP A 67 2.48 13.91 2.77
N VAL A 68 2.47 12.91 1.90
CA VAL A 68 2.93 13.05 0.50
C VAL A 68 1.85 13.56 -0.44
N HIS A 69 2.26 14.34 -1.45
CA HIS A 69 1.40 14.78 -2.55
C HIS A 69 1.02 13.59 -3.44
N LEU A 70 -0.16 13.04 -3.15
CA LEU A 70 -0.66 11.79 -3.73
C LEU A 70 -0.75 11.76 -5.26
N PRO A 71 -1.21 12.83 -5.94
CA PRO A 71 -1.28 12.83 -7.40
C PRO A 71 0.10 12.60 -8.05
N THR A 72 1.14 13.26 -7.55
CA THR A 72 2.52 13.08 -8.03
C THR A 72 3.02 11.66 -7.77
N LEU A 73 2.71 11.09 -6.60
CA LEU A 73 3.10 9.71 -6.28
C LEU A 73 2.48 8.70 -7.25
N ILE A 74 1.19 8.87 -7.57
CA ILE A 74 0.47 8.02 -8.52
C ILE A 74 1.04 8.19 -9.94
N GLU A 75 1.30 9.43 -10.35
CA GLU A 75 1.81 9.74 -11.69
C GLU A 75 3.15 9.05 -11.98
N HIS A 76 4.01 8.95 -10.97
CA HIS A 76 5.30 8.25 -11.07
C HIS A 76 5.26 6.78 -10.65
N SER A 77 4.09 6.22 -10.31
CA SER A 77 3.99 4.81 -9.93
C SER A 77 3.85 3.90 -11.16
N LEU A 78 4.25 2.63 -10.97
CA LEU A 78 3.97 1.54 -11.91
C LEU A 78 2.51 1.06 -11.83
N GLY A 79 1.87 1.27 -10.68
CA GLY A 79 0.50 0.86 -10.40
C GLY A 79 0.13 1.13 -8.94
N MET A 80 -1.06 0.71 -8.54
CA MET A 80 -1.59 0.86 -7.19
C MET A 80 -2.25 -0.42 -6.70
N VAL A 81 -1.98 -0.78 -5.45
CA VAL A 81 -2.72 -1.81 -4.72
C VAL A 81 -3.51 -1.11 -3.61
N THR A 82 -4.80 -1.40 -3.50
CA THR A 82 -5.66 -0.80 -2.47
C THR A 82 -6.77 -1.76 -2.07
N ILE A 83 -7.34 -1.59 -0.88
CA ILE A 83 -8.50 -2.39 -0.45
C ILE A 83 -9.75 -1.88 -1.18
N ASN A 84 -10.15 -0.65 -0.87
CA ASN A 84 -11.36 -0.01 -1.41
C ASN A 84 -11.28 1.53 -1.35
N SER A 85 -10.06 2.09 -1.26
CA SER A 85 -9.89 3.53 -1.18
C SER A 85 -10.36 4.20 -2.49
N THR A 86 -10.99 5.35 -2.37
CA THR A 86 -11.28 6.25 -3.52
C THR A 86 -10.00 6.70 -4.24
N THR A 87 -8.83 6.54 -3.61
CA THR A 87 -7.54 6.70 -4.28
C THR A 87 -7.39 5.75 -5.49
N GLY A 88 -8.05 4.59 -5.49
CA GLY A 88 -8.09 3.69 -6.65
C GLY A 88 -8.66 4.38 -7.90
N LEU A 89 -9.73 5.18 -7.76
CA LEU A 89 -10.27 6.00 -8.84
C LEU A 89 -9.26 7.03 -9.36
N GLN A 90 -8.49 7.65 -8.47
CA GLN A 90 -7.44 8.61 -8.85
C GLN A 90 -6.32 7.93 -9.67
N SER A 91 -6.00 6.67 -9.35
CA SER A 91 -5.05 5.86 -10.08
C SER A 91 -5.58 5.49 -11.47
N LEU A 92 -6.85 5.05 -11.56
CA LEU A 92 -7.51 4.76 -12.83
C LEU A 92 -7.61 5.99 -13.74
N TYR A 93 -7.98 7.15 -13.17
CA TYR A 93 -8.04 8.42 -13.90
C TYR A 93 -6.70 8.80 -14.54
N ARG A 94 -5.58 8.36 -13.93
CA ARG A 94 -4.21 8.60 -14.42
C ARG A 94 -3.66 7.44 -15.25
N HIS A 95 -4.53 6.54 -15.72
CA HIS A 95 -4.20 5.36 -16.51
C HIS A 95 -3.15 4.44 -15.86
N LYS A 96 -3.15 4.37 -14.52
CA LYS A 96 -2.29 3.48 -13.76
C LYS A 96 -3.04 2.17 -13.44
N PRO A 97 -2.42 1.00 -13.65
CA PRO A 97 -3.00 -0.28 -13.24
C PRO A 97 -3.39 -0.28 -11.76
N VAL A 98 -4.58 -0.79 -11.43
CA VAL A 98 -5.08 -0.88 -10.06
C VAL A 98 -5.45 -2.32 -9.72
N LYS A 99 -4.95 -2.80 -8.58
CA LYS A 99 -5.40 -4.05 -7.95
C LYS A 99 -6.21 -3.71 -6.70
N ALA A 100 -7.52 -3.88 -6.79
CA ALA A 100 -8.41 -3.82 -5.64
C ALA A 100 -8.39 -5.17 -4.90
N MET A 101 -8.06 -5.14 -3.61
CA MET A 101 -8.01 -6.31 -2.72
C MET A 101 -9.26 -6.44 -1.83
N GLY A 102 -10.21 -5.52 -1.99
CA GLY A 102 -11.54 -5.57 -1.40
C GLY A 102 -12.62 -5.30 -2.46
N THR A 103 -13.86 -5.10 -2.02
CA THR A 103 -14.95 -4.71 -2.91
C THR A 103 -14.90 -3.21 -3.12
N ALA A 104 -14.64 -2.78 -4.35
CA ALA A 104 -14.67 -1.39 -4.75
C ALA A 104 -15.68 -1.18 -5.89
N ILE A 105 -16.24 0.01 -5.98
CA ILE A 105 -17.31 0.34 -6.95
C ILE A 105 -16.79 0.72 -8.35
N TYR A 106 -15.50 0.56 -8.59
CA TYR A 106 -14.81 0.99 -9.81
C TYR A 106 -14.23 -0.17 -10.60
#